data_AF-A0A3B5BHG9-F1
#
_entry.id   AF-A0A3B5BHG9-F1
#
_cell.length_a   1.000
_cell.length_b   1.000
_cell.length_c   1.000
_cell.angle_alpha   90.00
_cell.angle_beta   90.00
_cell.angle_gamma   90.00
#
_symmetry.space_group_name_H-M   'P 1'
#
loop_
_entity.id
_entity.type
_entity.pdbx_description
1 polymer ?
#
loop_
_entity_poly.entity_id
_entity_poly.type
_entity_poly.pdbx_seq_one_letter_code
_entity_poly.pdbx_strand_id
1 'polypeptide(L)'
;MALNGDDEDFEWEPPTEAEMKVIQARRERQDKISKLMGDYLLKGYKMLGECCDVCGTILLQDRQQKNYCVSCQELDSDIDKDNPALNAQAALSQVRERQLAAQSPAPSQAPELNGGPSSSQPSVSVPQPRPEHCEGAAAGGRGLLPPPAVPSPSAAPSTAALAPARPAVSPQSPALRPVLQEAEEAVLTKLRWATTQLQGSASLEASIQLCSLITSCANSLRSLKELSQ
;
A
#
# COMPACT_ATOMS: atom_id res chain seq x y z
N MET A 1 -6.88 -39.91 -29.80
CA MET A 1 -7.22 -38.52 -30.16
C MET A 1 -6.28 -37.66 -29.33
N ALA A 2 -5.27 -37.07 -29.97
CA ALA A 2 -4.34 -36.17 -29.32
C ALA A 2 -5.10 -34.85 -29.06
N LEU A 3 -5.22 -34.47 -27.79
CA LEU A 3 -5.65 -33.12 -27.44
C LEU A 3 -4.40 -32.27 -27.60
N ASN A 4 -4.35 -31.49 -28.68
CA ASN A 4 -3.47 -30.34 -28.74
C ASN A 4 -3.94 -29.42 -27.60
N GLY A 5 -3.25 -29.49 -26.46
CA GLY A 5 -3.29 -28.40 -25.50
C GLY A 5 -2.44 -27.32 -26.13
N ASP A 6 -3.09 -26.28 -26.63
CA ASP A 6 -2.41 -25.02 -26.89
C ASP A 6 -1.77 -24.59 -25.56
N ASP A 7 -0.49 -24.93 -25.40
CA ASP A 7 0.44 -24.27 -24.50
C ASP A 7 0.58 -22.85 -25.07
N GLU A 8 -0.46 -22.03 -24.91
CA GLU A 8 -0.37 -20.59 -25.12
C GLU A 8 0.59 -20.10 -24.04
N ASP A 9 1.86 -20.00 -24.42
CA ASP A 9 2.92 -19.33 -23.67
C ASP A 9 2.33 -18.01 -23.15
N PHE A 10 1.98 -17.97 -21.86
CA PHE A 10 1.62 -16.75 -21.15
C PHE A 10 2.89 -15.88 -21.11
N GLU A 11 3.14 -15.20 -22.21
CA GLU A 11 4.26 -14.29 -22.37
C GLU A 11 4.03 -13.17 -21.37
N TRP A 12 4.78 -13.24 -20.27
CA TRP A 12 4.71 -12.23 -19.22
C TRP A 12 5.13 -10.90 -19.83
N GLU A 13 4.15 -10.03 -20.04
CA GLU A 13 4.42 -8.67 -20.50
C GLU A 13 4.71 -7.78 -19.28
N PRO A 14 5.82 -7.03 -19.28
CA PRO A 14 6.12 -6.10 -18.21
C PRO A 14 5.05 -4.99 -18.18
N PRO A 15 4.64 -4.52 -16.98
CA PRO A 15 3.68 -3.44 -16.85
C PRO A 15 4.08 -2.20 -17.65
N THR A 16 3.09 -1.51 -18.22
CA THR A 16 3.31 -0.28 -18.98
C THR A 16 3.97 0.80 -18.13
N GLU A 17 4.63 1.77 -18.75
CA GLU A 17 5.30 2.89 -18.03
C GLU A 17 4.34 3.62 -17.07
N ALA A 18 3.07 3.77 -17.45
CA ALA A 18 2.05 4.37 -16.62
C ALA A 18 1.71 3.50 -15.40
N GLU A 19 1.54 2.19 -15.58
CA GLU A 19 1.32 1.24 -14.49
C GLU A 19 2.53 1.15 -13.56
N MET A 20 3.74 1.18 -14.11
CA MET A 20 4.98 1.17 -13.33
C MET A 20 5.06 2.39 -12.41
N LYS A 21 4.66 3.58 -12.88
CA LYS A 21 4.59 4.79 -12.04
C LYS A 21 3.56 4.66 -10.93
N VAL A 22 2.41 4.07 -11.20
CA VAL A 22 1.38 3.82 -10.17
C VAL A 22 1.87 2.82 -9.13
N ILE A 23 2.51 1.73 -9.55
CA ILE A 23 3.10 0.71 -8.66
C ILE A 23 4.18 1.34 -7.79
N GLN A 24 5.07 2.15 -8.37
CA GLN A 24 6.13 2.84 -7.66
C GLN A 24 5.57 3.82 -6.62
N ALA A 25 4.60 4.66 -7.00
CA ALA A 25 3.96 5.60 -6.09
C ALA A 25 3.25 4.87 -4.92
N ARG A 26 2.59 3.74 -5.21
CA ARG A 26 1.97 2.89 -4.18
C ARG A 26 3.01 2.32 -3.22
N ARG A 27 4.15 1.83 -3.75
CA ARG A 27 5.25 1.28 -2.95
C ARG A 27 5.87 2.33 -2.04
N GLU A 28 6.15 3.51 -2.58
CA GLU A 28 6.68 4.63 -1.80
C GLU A 28 5.72 5.06 -0.67
N ARG A 29 4.42 5.08 -0.94
CA ARG A 29 3.41 5.33 0.10
C ARG A 29 3.43 4.24 1.17
N GLN A 30 3.50 2.97 0.78
CA GLN A 30 3.59 1.85 1.71
C GLN A 30 4.85 1.89 2.56
N ASP A 31 6.00 2.27 1.98
CA ASP A 31 7.26 2.39 2.71
C ASP A 31 7.19 3.51 3.76
N LYS A 32 6.58 4.64 3.42
CA LYS A 32 6.31 5.74 4.39
C LYS A 32 5.40 5.28 5.52
N ILE A 33 4.33 4.56 5.20
CA ILE A 33 3.43 3.95 6.21
C ILE A 33 4.22 3.02 7.13
N SER A 34 5.04 2.13 6.57
CA SER A 34 5.81 1.14 7.33
C SER A 34 6.81 1.81 8.27
N LYS A 35 7.45 2.89 7.83
CA LYS A 35 8.35 3.70 8.65
C LYS A 35 7.60 4.34 9.84
N LEU A 36 6.49 5.02 9.57
CA LEU A 36 5.66 5.64 10.61
C LEU A 36 5.10 4.60 11.58
N MET A 37 4.64 3.45 11.10
CA MET A 37 4.21 2.35 11.95
C MET A 37 5.31 1.95 12.93
N GLY A 38 6.54 1.75 12.44
CA GLY A 38 7.70 1.46 13.28
C GLY A 38 7.92 2.51 14.37
N ASP A 39 7.87 3.79 14.02
CA ASP A 39 8.05 4.90 14.97
C ASP A 39 6.99 4.90 16.08
N TYR A 40 5.72 4.59 15.77
CA TYR A 40 4.66 4.50 16.78
C TYR A 40 4.78 3.25 17.67
N LEU A 41 5.24 2.12 17.14
CA LEU A 41 5.52 0.93 17.94
C LEU A 41 6.62 1.19 18.96
N LEU A 42 7.67 1.93 18.57
CA LEU A 42 8.73 2.36 19.48
C LEU A 42 8.23 3.33 20.56
N LYS A 43 7.21 4.15 20.27
CA LYS A 43 6.50 4.99 21.26
C LYS A 43 5.61 4.18 22.22
N GLY A 44 5.48 2.88 22.02
CA GLY A 44 4.71 1.97 22.87
C GLY A 44 3.25 1.76 22.43
N TYR A 45 2.94 2.08 21.17
CA TYR A 45 1.65 1.73 20.58
C TYR A 45 1.61 0.23 20.27
N LYS A 46 0.41 -0.35 20.26
CA LYS A 46 0.21 -1.77 20.01
C LYS A 46 -0.36 -1.99 18.61
N MET A 47 0.23 -2.89 17.83
CA MET A 47 -0.32 -3.29 16.54
C MET A 47 -1.54 -4.20 16.73
N LEU A 48 -2.64 -3.89 16.03
CA LEU A 48 -3.86 -4.70 16.04
C LEU A 48 -3.90 -5.65 14.84
N GLY A 49 -4.77 -6.67 14.90
CA GLY A 49 -5.08 -7.55 13.76
C GLY A 49 -6.22 -7.02 12.88
N GLU A 50 -6.57 -5.75 13.05
CA GLU A 50 -7.66 -5.07 12.36
C GLU A 50 -7.09 -4.05 11.37
N CYS A 51 -7.76 -3.89 10.23
CA CYS A 51 -7.40 -2.91 9.21
C CYS A 51 -8.34 -1.71 9.27
N CYS A 52 -7.85 -0.55 8.85
CA CYS A 52 -8.65 0.65 8.71
C CYS A 52 -9.64 0.50 7.54
N ASP A 53 -10.92 0.81 7.77
CA ASP A 53 -11.98 0.71 6.74
C ASP A 53 -11.78 1.67 5.55
N VAL A 54 -11.01 2.74 5.73
CA VAL A 54 -10.79 3.77 4.69
C VAL A 54 -9.66 3.38 3.75
N CYS A 55 -8.50 3.00 4.29
CA CYS A 55 -7.29 2.81 3.50
C CYS A 55 -6.72 1.38 3.55
N GLY A 56 -7.32 0.48 4.34
CA GLY A 56 -6.86 -0.90 4.50
C GLY A 56 -5.54 -1.07 5.28
N THR A 57 -4.96 0.01 5.83
CA THR A 57 -3.74 -0.07 6.64
C THR A 57 -4.06 -0.61 8.04
N ILE A 58 -3.18 -1.45 8.58
CA ILE A 58 -3.31 -2.02 9.94
C ILE A 58 -3.46 -0.92 10.98
N LEU A 59 -4.41 -1.08 11.91
CA LEU A 59 -4.64 -0.16 13.00
C LEU A 59 -3.63 -0.36 14.13
N LEU A 60 -3.20 0.75 14.72
CA LEU A 60 -2.44 0.78 15.96
C LEU A 60 -3.36 1.19 17.12
N GLN A 61 -3.01 0.80 18.33
CA GLN A 61 -3.73 1.17 19.53
C GLN A 61 -2.81 1.95 20.46
N ASP A 62 -3.24 3.14 20.86
CA ASP A 62 -2.53 3.95 21.83
C ASP A 62 -2.67 3.36 23.25
N ARG A 63 -1.89 3.86 24.19
CA ARG A 63 -1.94 3.53 25.63
C ARG A 63 -3.32 3.78 26.25
N GLN A 64 -4.11 4.65 25.65
CA GLN A 64 -5.50 4.93 26.02
C GLN A 64 -6.52 3.96 25.39
N GLN A 65 -6.07 2.88 24.76
CA GLN A 65 -6.90 1.88 24.07
C GLN A 65 -7.69 2.43 22.87
N LYS A 66 -7.31 3.60 22.34
CA LYS A 66 -7.93 4.19 21.15
C LYS A 66 -7.28 3.64 19.88
N ASN A 67 -8.10 3.20 18.93
CA ASN A 67 -7.67 2.76 17.60
C ASN A 67 -7.20 3.97 16.77
N TYR A 68 -6.08 3.81 16.09
CA TYR A 68 -5.34 4.85 15.40
C TYR A 68 -4.82 4.34 14.05
N CYS A 69 -5.14 5.05 12.96
CA CYS A 69 -4.61 4.75 11.64
C CYS A 69 -3.50 5.73 11.28
N VAL A 70 -2.26 5.24 11.16
CA VAL A 70 -1.12 6.08 10.80
C VAL A 70 -1.22 6.65 9.38
N SER A 71 -1.85 5.91 8.46
CA SER A 71 -2.01 6.35 7.07
C SER A 71 -2.97 7.53 6.98
N CYS A 72 -4.14 7.41 7.60
CA CYS A 72 -5.18 8.44 7.51
C CYS A 72 -4.88 9.68 8.34
N GLN A 73 -4.17 9.53 9.48
CA GLN A 73 -3.91 10.68 10.33
C GLN A 73 -2.69 11.51 9.87
N GLU A 74 -1.65 10.87 9.35
CA GLU A 74 -0.37 11.53 9.07
C GLU A 74 -0.06 11.70 7.56
N LEU A 75 -0.57 10.81 6.70
CA LEU A 75 -0.21 10.83 5.26
C LEU A 75 -1.32 11.39 4.37
N ASP A 76 -2.59 11.21 4.71
CA ASP A 76 -3.68 11.73 3.88
C ASP A 76 -3.79 13.27 3.94
N SER A 77 -3.35 13.91 5.04
CA SER A 77 -3.26 15.37 5.15
C SER A 77 -2.29 16.04 4.16
N ASP A 78 -1.34 15.29 3.61
CA ASP A 78 -0.43 15.76 2.56
C ASP A 78 -0.97 15.51 1.14
N ILE A 79 -1.91 14.56 0.97
CA ILE A 79 -2.48 14.18 -0.34
C ILE A 79 -3.77 14.97 -0.65
N ASP A 80 -4.53 15.37 0.38
CA ASP A 80 -5.74 16.20 0.21
C ASP A 80 -5.47 17.57 -0.44
N LYS A 81 -4.22 18.05 -0.40
CA LYS A 81 -3.84 19.35 -0.97
C LYS A 81 -3.79 19.36 -2.50
N ASP A 82 -3.57 18.20 -3.13
CA ASP A 82 -3.34 18.08 -4.58
C ASP A 82 -4.45 17.31 -5.31
N ASN A 83 -5.61 17.09 -4.68
CA ASN A 83 -6.75 16.45 -5.35
C ASN A 83 -7.68 17.48 -6.02
N PRO A 84 -7.61 17.68 -7.36
CA PRO A 84 -8.49 18.62 -8.07
C PRO A 84 -9.97 18.21 -8.05
N ALA A 85 -10.31 16.98 -7.66
CA ALA A 85 -11.70 16.52 -7.59
C ALA A 85 -12.41 16.92 -6.28
N LEU A 86 -11.66 17.26 -5.23
CA LEU A 86 -12.21 17.56 -3.89
C LEU A 86 -11.96 19.00 -3.42
N ASN A 87 -11.09 19.75 -4.11
CA ASN A 87 -10.79 21.14 -3.78
C ASN A 87 -10.98 22.06 -5.00
N ALA A 88 -12.04 22.87 -5.00
CA ALA A 88 -12.37 23.81 -6.07
C ALA A 88 -11.23 24.80 -6.36
N GLN A 89 -10.44 25.17 -5.35
CA GLN A 89 -9.32 26.09 -5.52
C GLN A 89 -8.15 25.44 -6.28
N ALA A 90 -7.91 24.14 -6.11
CA ALA A 90 -6.89 23.38 -6.85
C ALA A 90 -7.32 23.16 -8.32
N ALA A 91 -8.61 22.89 -8.56
CA ALA A 91 -9.17 22.81 -9.91
C ALA A 91 -8.99 24.13 -10.69
N LEU A 92 -9.25 25.28 -10.04
CA LEU A 92 -9.04 26.61 -10.65
C LEU A 92 -7.56 26.89 -10.95
N SER A 93 -6.64 26.43 -10.09
CA SER A 93 -5.20 26.57 -10.34
C SER A 93 -4.75 25.78 -11.57
N GLN A 94 -5.17 24.50 -11.70
CA GLN A 94 -4.83 23.69 -12.87
C GLN A 94 -5.41 24.25 -14.17
N VAL A 95 -6.64 24.78 -14.13
CA VAL A 95 -7.25 25.44 -15.30
C VAL A 95 -6.48 26.71 -15.68
N ARG A 96 -6.06 27.51 -14.69
CA ARG A 96 -5.24 28.70 -14.91
C ARG A 96 -3.88 28.35 -15.51
N GLU A 97 -3.19 27.34 -14.99
CA GLU A 97 -1.91 26.88 -15.52
C GLU A 97 -2.05 26.37 -16.96
N ARG A 98 -3.10 25.61 -17.27
CA ARG A 98 -3.42 25.19 -18.65
C ARG A 98 -3.71 26.37 -19.57
N GLN A 99 -4.43 27.39 -19.11
CA GLN A 99 -4.67 28.61 -19.89
C GLN A 99 -3.40 29.42 -20.12
N LEU A 100 -2.50 29.49 -19.14
CA LEU A 100 -1.21 30.18 -19.29
C LEU A 100 -0.28 29.43 -20.26
N ALA A 101 -0.25 28.10 -20.18
CA ALA A 101 0.52 27.26 -21.11
C ALA A 101 -0.03 27.32 -22.55
N ALA A 102 -1.35 27.40 -22.72
CA ALA A 102 -1.99 27.54 -24.04
C ALA A 102 -1.86 28.96 -24.64
N GLN A 103 -1.52 29.96 -23.82
CA GLN A 103 -1.35 31.34 -24.25
C GLN A 103 0.09 31.72 -24.59
N SER A 104 1.08 30.82 -24.50
CA SER A 104 2.41 31.07 -25.07
C SER A 104 2.36 30.94 -26.59
N PRO A 105 2.42 32.04 -27.37
CA PRO A 105 2.62 31.95 -28.79
C PRO A 105 4.11 31.67 -29.02
N ALA A 106 4.41 30.62 -29.77
CA ALA A 106 5.73 30.48 -30.38
C ALA A 106 6.05 31.75 -31.20
N PRO A 107 7.17 32.46 -30.97
CA PRO A 107 7.56 33.51 -31.87
C PRO A 107 8.25 32.87 -33.08
N SER A 108 7.46 32.62 -34.13
CA SER A 108 7.97 32.50 -35.49
C SER A 108 7.54 33.76 -36.24
N GLN A 109 8.51 34.61 -36.58
CA GLN A 109 8.61 35.29 -37.88
C GLN A 109 9.88 36.17 -37.94
N ALA A 110 10.80 35.77 -38.82
CA ALA A 110 11.80 36.65 -39.44
C ALA A 110 11.11 37.54 -40.50
N PRO A 111 11.67 38.72 -40.85
CA PRO A 111 12.57 38.77 -42.02
C PRO A 111 13.79 39.73 -41.93
N GLU A 112 14.78 39.35 -42.74
CA GLU A 112 16.07 39.91 -43.20
C GLU A 112 16.33 41.45 -43.11
N LEU A 113 17.56 42.00 -43.03
CA LEU A 113 18.78 41.77 -43.83
C LEU A 113 20.06 42.30 -43.11
N ASN A 114 21.20 41.69 -43.49
CA ASN A 114 22.54 42.27 -43.70
C ASN A 114 23.66 42.05 -42.64
N GLY A 115 24.66 41.22 -43.01
CA GLY A 115 26.08 41.59 -42.82
C GLY A 115 27.04 40.73 -41.97
N GLY A 116 27.43 39.54 -42.44
CA GLY A 116 28.82 39.04 -42.36
C GLY A 116 29.36 38.40 -41.04
N PRO A 117 30.40 37.53 -41.12
CA PRO A 117 30.50 36.32 -40.30
C PRO A 117 31.51 36.42 -39.16
N SER A 118 31.26 35.74 -38.03
CA SER A 118 32.36 35.25 -37.19
C SER A 118 31.93 34.08 -36.31
N SER A 119 32.76 33.04 -36.36
CA SER A 119 32.62 31.76 -35.67
C SER A 119 32.82 31.94 -34.15
N SER A 120 31.86 31.50 -33.34
CA SER A 120 32.11 30.91 -32.01
C SER A 120 30.78 30.52 -31.36
N GLN A 121 30.61 29.22 -31.12
CA GLN A 121 29.53 28.67 -30.31
C GLN A 121 29.69 29.10 -28.85
N PRO A 122 28.58 29.34 -28.14
CA PRO A 122 28.49 28.91 -26.75
C PRO A 122 27.27 27.99 -26.56
N SER A 123 27.59 26.75 -26.17
CA SER A 123 26.67 25.72 -25.72
C SER A 123 25.97 26.17 -24.43
N VAL A 124 24.63 26.26 -24.45
CA VAL A 124 23.83 26.36 -23.21
C VAL A 124 23.31 24.96 -22.90
N SER A 125 24.04 24.28 -22.02
CA SER A 125 23.69 22.95 -21.51
C SER A 125 22.82 23.06 -20.27
N VAL A 126 21.71 22.32 -20.31
CA VAL A 126 20.78 21.97 -19.24
C VAL A 126 21.53 21.40 -18.01
N PRO A 127 21.23 21.81 -16.76
CA PRO A 127 21.66 21.07 -15.59
C PRO A 127 20.71 19.87 -15.36
N GLN A 128 21.16 18.69 -15.74
CA GLN A 128 20.59 17.41 -15.31
C GLN A 128 21.61 16.73 -14.38
N PRO A 129 21.31 16.48 -13.10
CA PRO A 129 22.10 15.53 -12.33
C PRO A 129 21.61 14.12 -12.63
N ARG A 130 22.41 13.44 -13.46
CA ARG A 130 22.38 11.99 -13.72
C ARG A 130 22.87 11.25 -12.47
N PRO A 131 22.18 10.19 -12.01
CA PRO A 131 22.64 9.34 -10.93
C PRO A 131 23.58 8.27 -11.48
N GLU A 132 24.85 8.31 -11.10
CA GLU A 132 25.82 7.23 -11.31
C GLU A 132 26.65 7.07 -10.05
N HIS A 133 26.48 5.95 -9.34
CA HIS A 133 27.53 4.95 -9.14
C HIS A 133 27.08 3.96 -8.05
N CYS A 134 26.85 2.71 -8.46
CA CYS A 134 26.79 1.56 -7.57
C CYS A 134 28.21 1.11 -7.18
N GLU A 135 28.29 0.33 -6.10
CA GLU A 135 29.49 -0.39 -5.61
C GLU A 135 30.54 0.52 -4.94
N GLY A 136 31.14 0.18 -3.80
CA GLY A 136 31.21 -1.06 -3.07
C GLY A 136 32.58 -1.11 -2.35
N ALA A 137 32.55 -1.37 -1.05
CA ALA A 137 33.64 -1.94 -0.24
C ALA A 137 34.91 -1.12 0.14
N ALA A 138 35.25 -1.33 1.42
CA ALA A 138 36.58 -1.59 1.99
C ALA A 138 37.54 -0.45 2.41
N ALA A 139 37.83 -0.50 3.73
CA ALA A 139 39.13 -0.38 4.40
C ALA A 139 39.75 1.01 4.68
N GLY A 140 40.06 1.20 5.97
CA GLY A 140 41.29 1.86 6.43
C GLY A 140 41.10 3.02 7.41
N GLY A 141 41.46 2.83 8.69
CA GLY A 141 41.49 3.97 9.63
C GLY A 141 41.66 3.67 11.12
N ARG A 142 42.79 3.05 11.47
CA ARG A 142 43.45 2.88 12.78
C ARG A 142 42.95 3.78 13.95
N GLY A 143 42.70 3.16 15.11
CA GLY A 143 42.68 3.81 16.43
C GLY A 143 42.78 2.76 17.55
N LEU A 144 43.86 2.83 18.34
CA LEU A 144 44.30 1.82 19.32
C LEU A 144 43.57 1.91 20.69
N LEU A 145 43.35 0.72 21.27
CA LEU A 145 42.97 0.26 22.63
C LEU A 145 43.56 1.05 23.85
N PRO A 146 43.01 0.96 25.11
CA PRO A 146 42.92 -0.30 25.92
C PRO A 146 41.69 -0.48 26.87
N PRO A 147 41.57 -1.67 27.56
CA PRO A 147 40.31 -2.20 28.12
C PRO A 147 40.23 -2.20 29.66
N PRO A 148 39.09 -2.64 30.24
CA PRO A 148 39.14 -3.62 31.34
C PRO A 148 38.11 -4.76 31.14
N ALA A 149 38.56 -6.02 31.10
CA ALA A 149 38.67 -6.96 32.21
C ALA A 149 37.34 -7.68 32.57
N VAL A 150 37.24 -8.93 32.10
CA VAL A 150 36.28 -9.94 32.56
C VAL A 150 36.63 -10.42 33.97
N PRO A 151 35.67 -10.96 34.74
CA PRO A 151 35.66 -12.42 34.88
C PRO A 151 34.24 -13.05 34.92
N SER A 152 34.10 -14.22 34.28
CA SER A 152 33.13 -15.28 34.61
C SER A 152 33.88 -16.40 35.38
N PRO A 153 33.26 -17.50 35.87
CA PRO A 153 31.84 -17.84 36.07
C PRO A 153 31.53 -18.31 37.52
N SER A 154 30.25 -18.44 37.90
CA SER A 154 29.88 -19.39 38.97
C SER A 154 28.43 -19.88 38.85
N ALA A 155 28.25 -21.14 39.24
CA ALA A 155 27.09 -21.98 38.99
C ALA A 155 25.92 -21.78 39.99
N ALA A 156 24.72 -22.14 39.52
CA ALA A 156 23.52 -22.73 40.18
C ALA A 156 23.29 -22.53 41.71
N PRO A 157 22.03 -22.33 42.20
CA PRO A 157 20.99 -23.36 42.09
C PRO A 157 19.54 -22.89 41.89
N SER A 158 18.71 -23.89 41.58
CA SER A 158 17.26 -23.91 41.37
C SER A 158 16.44 -23.12 42.39
N THR A 159 15.44 -22.38 41.89
CA THR A 159 14.22 -22.09 42.63
C THR A 159 13.02 -22.52 41.81
N ALA A 160 12.31 -23.52 42.31
CA ALA A 160 11.00 -23.92 41.83
C ALA A 160 10.02 -22.78 42.16
N ALA A 161 9.36 -22.24 41.13
CA ALA A 161 8.21 -21.38 41.29
C ALA A 161 7.07 -21.94 40.45
N LEU A 162 5.96 -22.23 41.12
CA LEU A 162 4.77 -22.88 40.60
C LEU A 162 4.17 -22.14 39.41
N ALA A 163 3.76 -22.93 38.43
CA ALA A 163 2.98 -22.52 37.27
C ALA A 163 1.62 -21.93 37.67
N PRO A 164 1.13 -20.91 36.96
CA PRO A 164 -0.27 -20.81 36.61
C PRO A 164 -0.47 -21.58 35.30
N ALA A 165 -1.23 -22.67 35.39
CA ALA A 165 -1.69 -23.42 34.23
C ALA A 165 -2.42 -22.48 33.26
N ARG A 166 -1.79 -22.18 32.12
CA ARG A 166 -2.52 -21.74 30.93
C ARG A 166 -3.36 -22.93 30.47
N PRO A 167 -4.68 -22.79 30.22
CA PRO A 167 -5.39 -23.82 29.50
C PRO A 167 -4.78 -23.87 28.10
N ALA A 168 -4.14 -24.99 27.78
CA ALA A 168 -3.88 -25.37 26.41
C ALA A 168 -5.25 -25.51 25.73
N VAL A 169 -5.64 -24.51 24.94
CA VAL A 169 -6.78 -24.63 24.03
C VAL A 169 -6.34 -25.58 22.93
N SER A 170 -6.60 -26.86 23.16
CA SER A 170 -6.63 -27.87 22.10
C SER A 170 -7.70 -27.47 21.08
N PRO A 171 -7.48 -27.65 19.77
CA PRO A 171 -8.47 -27.34 18.75
C PRO A 171 -9.61 -28.36 18.85
N GLN A 172 -10.69 -27.99 19.53
CA GLN A 172 -11.89 -28.82 19.58
C GLN A 172 -12.77 -28.50 18.37
N SER A 173 -12.59 -29.26 17.30
CA SER A 173 -13.44 -29.30 16.11
C SER A 173 -14.97 -29.31 16.35
N PRO A 174 -15.56 -29.85 17.45
CA PRO A 174 -17.01 -29.77 17.67
C PRO A 174 -17.54 -28.35 17.96
N ALA A 175 -16.72 -27.43 18.47
CA ALA A 175 -17.17 -26.06 18.78
C ALA A 175 -17.17 -25.13 17.55
N LEU A 176 -16.48 -25.52 16.46
CA LEU A 176 -16.41 -24.72 15.24
C LEU A 176 -17.64 -24.88 14.34
N ARG A 177 -18.35 -26.01 14.43
CA ARG A 177 -19.56 -26.27 13.62
C ARG A 177 -20.69 -25.24 13.81
N PRO A 178 -21.11 -24.89 15.05
CA PRO A 178 -22.15 -23.88 15.23
C PRO A 178 -21.72 -22.51 14.71
N VAL A 179 -20.45 -22.15 14.85
CA VAL A 179 -19.90 -20.88 14.35
C VAL A 179 -19.88 -20.83 12.81
N LEU A 180 -19.48 -21.93 12.15
CA LEU A 180 -19.53 -22.04 10.69
C LEU A 180 -20.96 -21.99 10.16
N GLN A 181 -21.91 -22.61 10.86
CA GLN A 181 -23.33 -22.59 10.49
C GLN A 181 -23.93 -21.19 10.64
N GLU A 182 -23.60 -20.46 11.71
CA GLU A 182 -24.01 -19.07 11.91
C GLU A 182 -23.41 -18.15 10.84
N ALA A 183 -22.15 -18.35 10.47
CA ALA A 183 -21.50 -17.62 9.38
C ALA A 183 -22.17 -17.92 8.02
N GLU A 184 -22.50 -19.18 7.73
CA GLU A 184 -23.21 -19.57 6.51
C GLU A 184 -24.58 -18.89 6.41
N GLU A 185 -25.35 -18.89 7.50
CA GLU A 185 -26.66 -18.25 7.55
C GLU A 185 -26.59 -16.73 7.36
N ALA A 186 -25.60 -16.07 7.96
CA ALA A 186 -25.38 -14.64 7.79
C ALA A 186 -25.07 -14.29 6.31
N VAL A 187 -24.21 -15.08 5.66
CA VAL A 187 -23.85 -14.87 4.25
C VAL A 187 -25.05 -15.14 3.33
N LEU A 188 -25.83 -16.21 3.56
CA LEU A 188 -27.05 -16.50 2.80
C LEU A 188 -28.10 -15.40 2.95
N THR A 189 -28.18 -14.77 4.12
CA THR A 189 -29.07 -13.64 4.37
C THR A 189 -28.65 -12.41 3.55
N LYS A 190 -27.35 -12.12 3.49
CA LYS A 190 -26.85 -11.02 2.65
C LYS A 190 -26.96 -11.28 1.17
N LEU A 191 -26.76 -12.52 0.73
CA LEU A 191 -26.99 -12.93 -0.65
C LEU A 191 -28.44 -12.66 -1.07
N ARG A 192 -29.41 -13.13 -0.28
CA ARG A 192 -30.85 -12.89 -0.54
C ARG A 192 -31.21 -11.40 -0.56
N TRP A 193 -30.67 -10.63 0.38
CA TRP A 193 -30.87 -9.19 0.42
C TRP A 193 -30.34 -8.53 -0.86
N ALA A 194 -29.12 -8.86 -1.29
CA ALA A 194 -28.50 -8.30 -2.47
C ALA A 194 -29.29 -8.65 -3.75
N THR A 195 -29.75 -9.91 -3.88
CA THR A 195 -30.58 -10.34 -5.01
C THR A 195 -31.92 -9.59 -5.05
N THR A 196 -32.54 -9.37 -3.90
CA THR A 196 -33.82 -8.63 -3.81
C THR A 196 -33.64 -7.16 -4.20
N GLN A 197 -32.59 -6.52 -3.70
CA GLN A 197 -32.27 -5.13 -4.05
C GLN A 197 -31.91 -4.97 -5.53
N LEU A 198 -31.23 -5.97 -6.11
CA LEU A 198 -30.85 -5.94 -7.52
C LEU A 198 -32.08 -5.93 -8.44
N GLN A 199 -33.14 -6.67 -8.10
CA GLN A 199 -34.39 -6.67 -8.87
C GLN A 199 -35.12 -5.32 -8.85
N GLY A 200 -34.96 -4.54 -7.78
CA GLY A 200 -35.55 -3.21 -7.63
C GLY A 200 -34.64 -2.06 -8.09
N SER A 201 -33.40 -2.35 -8.46
CA SER A 201 -32.41 -1.31 -8.79
C SER A 201 -32.58 -0.82 -10.22
N ALA A 202 -32.84 0.48 -10.39
CA ALA A 202 -32.85 1.16 -11.69
C ALA A 202 -31.50 1.82 -12.03
N SER A 203 -30.52 1.79 -11.12
CA SER A 203 -29.20 2.39 -11.32
C SER A 203 -28.19 1.32 -11.76
N LEU A 204 -27.47 1.59 -12.84
CA LEU A 204 -26.41 0.70 -13.33
C LEU A 204 -25.31 0.52 -12.28
N GLU A 205 -24.83 1.62 -11.68
CA GLU A 205 -23.78 1.61 -10.65
C GLU A 205 -24.17 0.72 -9.45
N ALA A 206 -25.36 0.94 -8.88
CA ALA A 206 -25.87 0.12 -7.79
C ALA A 206 -26.00 -1.37 -8.17
N SER A 207 -26.39 -1.65 -9.42
CA SER A 207 -26.50 -3.02 -9.91
C SER A 207 -25.12 -3.71 -10.00
N ILE A 208 -24.09 -2.98 -10.43
CA ILE A 208 -22.70 -3.48 -10.44
C ILE A 208 -22.25 -3.81 -9.02
N GLN A 209 -22.45 -2.89 -8.07
CA GLN A 209 -22.07 -3.08 -6.67
C GLN A 209 -22.78 -4.29 -6.04
N LEU A 210 -24.07 -4.47 -6.33
CA LEU A 210 -24.85 -5.63 -5.86
C LEU A 210 -24.38 -6.94 -6.49
N CYS A 211 -24.01 -6.95 -7.78
CA CYS A 211 -23.42 -8.11 -8.45
C CYS A 211 -22.05 -8.49 -7.85
N SER A 212 -21.21 -7.49 -7.56
CA SER A 212 -19.94 -7.72 -6.86
C SER A 212 -20.15 -8.30 -5.46
N LEU A 213 -21.13 -7.80 -4.71
CA LEU A 213 -21.49 -8.34 -3.40
C LEU A 213 -21.99 -9.79 -3.49
N ILE A 214 -22.86 -10.10 -4.45
CA ILE A 214 -23.35 -11.47 -4.71
C ILE A 214 -22.18 -12.42 -5.00
N THR A 215 -21.22 -11.98 -5.82
CA THR A 215 -20.03 -12.75 -6.16
C THR A 215 -19.16 -13.01 -4.93
N SER A 216 -18.96 -11.99 -4.10
CA SER A 216 -18.23 -12.10 -2.84
C SER A 216 -18.90 -13.10 -1.88
N CYS A 217 -20.22 -13.01 -1.70
CA CYS A 217 -20.98 -13.96 -0.87
C CYS A 217 -20.85 -15.40 -1.39
N ALA A 218 -20.90 -15.62 -2.71
CA ALA A 218 -20.74 -16.95 -3.30
C ALA A 218 -19.34 -17.54 -3.03
N ASN A 219 -18.29 -16.72 -3.10
CA ASN A 219 -16.92 -17.12 -2.77
C ASN A 219 -16.79 -17.45 -1.27
N SER A 220 -17.34 -16.61 -0.39
CA SER A 220 -17.34 -16.87 1.06
C SER A 220 -18.04 -18.18 1.42
N LEU A 221 -19.17 -18.51 0.76
CA LEU A 221 -19.86 -19.78 0.97
C LEU A 221 -19.02 -20.99 0.52
N ARG A 222 -18.25 -20.85 -0.56
CA ARG A 222 -17.34 -21.91 -1.01
C ARG A 222 -16.26 -22.16 0.04
N SER A 223 -15.63 -21.10 0.54
CA SER A 223 -14.60 -21.21 1.58
C SER A 223 -15.15 -21.78 2.90
N LEU A 224 -16.37 -21.40 3.31
CA LEU A 224 -17.02 -21.97 4.49
C LEU A 224 -17.31 -23.47 4.32
N LYS A 225 -17.69 -23.91 3.13
CA LYS A 225 -17.89 -25.34 2.82
C LYS A 225 -16.58 -26.12 2.86
N GLU A 226 -15.50 -25.57 2.32
CA GLU A 226 -14.16 -26.16 2.40
C GLU A 226 -13.68 -26.34 3.85
N LEU A 227 -14.00 -25.39 4.73
CA LEU A 227 -13.69 -25.47 6.17
C LEU A 227 -14.58 -26.45 6.96
N SER A 228 -15.73 -26.83 6.39
CA SER A 228 -16.69 -27.74 7.02
C SER A 228 -16.44 -29.23 6.72
N GLN A 229 -15.63 -29.50 5.68
CA GLN A 229 -15.30 -30.84 5.16
C GLN A 229 -14.06 -31.42 5.85
#